data_AF-A0A8C3CUQ3-F1
#
_entry.id   AF-A0A8C3CUQ3-F1
#
_cell.length_a   1.000
_cell.length_b   1.000
_cell.length_c   1.000
_cell.angle_alpha   90.00
_cell.angle_beta   90.00
_cell.angle_gamma   90.00
#
_symmetry.space_group_name_H-M   'P 1'
#
loop_
_entity.id
_entity.type
_entity.pdbx_description
1 polymer ?
#
loop_
_entity_poly.entity_id
_entity_poly.type
_entity_poly.pdbx_seq_one_letter_code
_entity_poly.pdbx_strand_id
1 'polypeptide(L)'
;MDVLQDNSGNSTATTEPTQVTTEEEIYESPSPIETDSEDEVVFNRILKVNKDCSRYLQEGDIVPQRSRSAINCRNCYWPQSSDGIVRIPYVLDPTYEESHIRGIQEAMAEFETLTCINFVKRKTERDYLSIKSADGCWSNYGKVGGGQTVSVMKGGCMWKGIIQHELDHALGFLHEHSRSDRDKYVKIMWEYISPADRPDFKKFENSNNLGLPYDYSSVMHYGPYTFTNTTGKATIVPIPDGAVHIGQRQGLSNMDVAKINKLYNCSRCSTIIDAAFGSLKSANHPRNYSDNTNCVWLIRTRSRKISLHFRAFELQKTRGCQGDYVKVYDGSSKSSAVLMDKTCGSKIPTDVVASSNLMLVEFVTDGAGTASGFQATFTSGSGTKLLKNECQKRQRLLKETLVHEGVWRVSKEKCPFTGLLAFMKASWSKISFSCQE
;
A
#
# COMPACT_ATOMS: atom_id res chain seq x y z
N MET A 1 -47.20 42.58 -37.14
CA MET A 1 -47.71 43.59 -36.21
C MET A 1 -46.51 44.43 -35.77
N ASP A 2 -46.20 45.49 -36.52
CA ASP A 2 -46.12 46.89 -36.06
C ASP A 2 -45.77 47.10 -34.56
N VAL A 3 -44.80 47.92 -34.11
CA VAL A 3 -44.19 49.18 -34.61
C VAL A 3 -42.85 49.45 -33.85
N LEU A 4 -41.89 50.17 -34.47
CA LEU A 4 -41.09 51.34 -33.95
C LEU A 4 -39.56 51.32 -34.25
N GLN A 5 -39.16 52.09 -35.28
CA GLN A 5 -38.22 53.26 -35.31
C GLN A 5 -37.21 53.48 -34.15
N ASP A 6 -36.01 54.05 -34.28
CA ASP A 6 -35.23 54.68 -35.37
C ASP A 6 -33.76 54.88 -34.91
N ASN A 7 -32.91 55.25 -35.88
CA ASN A 7 -31.48 55.55 -35.96
C ASN A 7 -30.70 56.30 -34.84
N SER A 8 -29.39 56.02 -34.72
CA SER A 8 -28.26 56.84 -35.28
C SER A 8 -26.94 56.74 -34.46
N GLY A 9 -25.77 56.68 -35.12
CA GLY A 9 -24.48 56.90 -34.42
C GLY A 9 -23.15 56.33 -34.96
N ASN A 10 -22.96 56.24 -36.28
CA ASN A 10 -21.74 56.22 -37.12
C ASN A 10 -20.29 56.21 -36.50
N SER A 11 -19.39 55.32 -36.98
CA SER A 11 -18.15 55.68 -37.73
C SER A 11 -17.30 54.47 -38.19
N THR A 12 -17.05 54.44 -39.50
CA THR A 12 -15.96 53.84 -40.30
C THR A 12 -14.53 54.11 -39.77
N ALA A 13 -13.41 53.51 -40.18
CA ALA A 13 -12.97 52.33 -40.91
C ALA A 13 -11.41 52.41 -40.97
N THR A 14 -10.75 51.26 -41.17
CA THR A 14 -9.45 51.05 -41.86
C THR A 14 -8.07 51.33 -41.20
N THR A 15 -7.26 50.24 -41.23
CA THR A 15 -5.83 50.06 -41.62
C THR A 15 -4.68 50.10 -40.59
N GLU A 16 -3.95 48.97 -40.58
CA GLU A 16 -2.57 48.64 -40.10
C GLU A 16 -1.45 49.58 -40.64
N PRO A 17 -0.12 49.37 -40.43
CA PRO A 17 0.66 48.42 -39.59
C PRO A 17 1.83 49.07 -38.80
N THR A 18 2.47 48.36 -37.85
CA THR A 18 3.95 48.12 -37.82
C THR A 18 4.39 47.28 -36.60
N GLN A 19 5.30 46.34 -36.85
CA GLN A 19 5.95 45.47 -35.86
C GLN A 19 7.10 46.17 -35.13
N VAL A 20 7.27 45.86 -33.84
CA VAL A 20 8.59 45.80 -33.18
C VAL A 20 8.62 44.57 -32.27
N THR A 21 9.70 43.81 -32.41
CA THR A 21 10.04 42.52 -31.81
C THR A 21 10.43 42.62 -30.32
N THR A 22 9.98 41.67 -29.51
CA THR A 22 10.74 41.18 -28.35
C THR A 22 10.56 39.66 -28.22
N GLU A 23 11.68 38.95 -28.26
CA GLU A 23 11.80 37.51 -27.99
C GLU A 23 11.38 37.21 -26.55
N GLU A 24 10.39 36.35 -26.36
CA GLU A 24 10.21 35.60 -25.11
C GLU A 24 10.25 34.10 -25.43
N GLU A 25 11.30 33.44 -24.95
CA GLU A 25 11.39 31.99 -24.86
C GLU A 25 10.22 31.48 -24.01
N ILE A 26 9.25 30.84 -24.66
CA ILE A 26 8.21 30.08 -23.98
C ILE A 26 8.85 28.80 -23.44
N TYR A 27 9.30 28.84 -22.18
CA TYR A 27 9.63 27.64 -21.42
C TYR A 27 8.31 26.94 -21.07
N GLU A 28 7.87 26.05 -21.96
CA GLU A 28 6.68 25.23 -21.76
C GLU A 28 6.92 24.34 -20.53
N SER A 29 6.27 24.72 -19.42
CA SER A 29 6.36 24.00 -18.16
C SER A 29 5.67 22.64 -18.32
N PRO A 30 6.30 21.51 -17.96
CA PRO A 30 5.67 20.21 -18.10
C PRO A 30 4.42 20.14 -17.21
N SER A 31 3.29 19.80 -17.81
CA SER A 31 1.99 19.70 -17.14
C SER A 31 2.03 18.68 -16.00
N PRO A 32 1.31 18.91 -14.89
CA PRO A 32 1.31 17.99 -13.76
C PRO A 32 0.63 16.68 -14.16
N ILE A 33 1.31 15.56 -13.94
CA ILE A 33 0.73 14.22 -14.05
C ILE A 33 -0.28 14.07 -12.89
N GLU A 34 -1.56 13.89 -13.21
CA GLU A 34 -2.72 13.79 -12.30
C GLU A 34 -2.74 12.56 -11.37
N THR A 35 -1.60 12.10 -10.83
CA THR A 35 -1.58 10.93 -9.93
C THR A 35 -0.88 11.14 -8.59
N ASP A 36 -0.33 12.33 -8.32
CA ASP A 36 0.39 12.64 -7.06
C ASP A 36 -0.42 13.44 -6.03
N SER A 37 -1.60 13.97 -6.38
CA SER A 37 -2.28 14.98 -5.54
C SER A 37 -3.09 14.43 -4.35
N GLU A 38 -3.55 13.17 -4.38
CA GLU A 38 -4.38 12.64 -3.29
C GLU A 38 -3.57 12.17 -2.09
N ASP A 39 -2.45 11.46 -2.32
CA ASP A 39 -1.61 10.89 -1.25
C ASP A 39 -0.82 11.99 -0.48
N GLU A 40 -0.35 13.04 -1.20
CA GLU A 40 0.36 14.19 -0.61
C GLU A 40 -0.54 15.06 0.29
N VAL A 41 -1.85 15.06 0.04
CA VAL A 41 -2.85 15.80 0.82
C VAL A 41 -3.18 15.08 2.14
N VAL A 42 -2.99 13.77 2.26
CA VAL A 42 -3.40 13.02 3.46
C VAL A 42 -2.38 13.11 4.59
N PHE A 43 -1.07 13.07 4.33
CA PHE A 43 -0.05 13.24 5.38
C PHE A 43 -0.16 14.61 6.07
N ASN A 44 -0.29 15.67 5.27
CA ASN A 44 -0.48 17.03 5.78
C ASN A 44 -1.71 17.15 6.67
N ARG A 45 -2.70 16.24 6.60
CA ARG A 45 -3.87 16.29 7.48
C ARG A 45 -3.56 15.97 8.92
N ILE A 46 -2.74 14.96 9.27
CA ILE A 46 -2.44 14.65 10.68
C ILE A 46 -1.84 15.88 11.35
N LEU A 47 -0.77 16.43 10.79
CA LEU A 47 -0.08 17.58 11.36
C LEU A 47 -0.93 18.86 11.33
N LYS A 48 -1.70 19.08 10.26
CA LYS A 48 -2.59 20.25 10.16
C LYS A 48 -3.75 20.18 11.15
N VAL A 49 -4.28 18.98 11.39
CA VAL A 49 -5.34 18.70 12.38
C VAL A 49 -4.77 18.77 13.80
N ASN A 50 -3.51 18.40 14.01
CA ASN A 50 -2.84 18.46 15.30
C ASN A 50 -2.26 19.83 15.65
N LYS A 51 -2.17 20.76 14.69
CA LYS A 51 -1.59 22.10 14.92
C LYS A 51 -2.27 22.86 16.06
N ASP A 52 -3.58 22.65 16.22
CA ASP A 52 -4.40 23.27 17.26
C ASP A 52 -4.66 22.31 18.44
N CYS A 53 -3.93 21.18 18.52
CA CYS A 53 -4.01 20.25 19.64
C CYS A 53 -3.54 20.96 20.93
N SER A 54 -4.34 20.84 21.98
CA SER A 54 -4.08 21.45 23.29
C SER A 54 -2.91 20.79 24.05
N ARG A 55 -2.45 19.63 23.57
CA ARG A 55 -1.40 18.84 24.21
C ARG A 55 -0.10 18.89 23.42
N TYR A 56 1.02 18.85 24.13
CA TYR A 56 2.34 18.63 23.53
C TYR A 56 2.41 17.25 22.88
N LEU A 57 2.82 17.22 21.61
CA LEU A 57 3.04 16.02 20.80
C LEU A 57 4.49 16.03 20.33
N GLN A 58 5.22 14.95 20.58
CA GLN A 58 6.53 14.71 20.01
C GLN A 58 6.33 14.22 18.58
N GLU A 59 7.12 14.73 17.62
CA GLU A 59 6.95 14.39 16.20
C GLU A 59 5.52 14.65 15.71
N GLY A 60 4.86 15.66 16.25
CA GLY A 60 3.54 16.12 15.79
C GLY A 60 2.33 15.25 16.17
N ASP A 61 2.48 13.97 16.52
CA ASP A 61 1.38 13.04 16.85
C ASP A 61 1.70 11.98 17.93
N ILE A 62 2.94 11.92 18.43
CA ILE A 62 3.31 10.98 19.49
C ILE A 62 3.12 11.64 20.85
N VAL A 63 2.43 10.96 21.77
CA VAL A 63 2.33 11.41 23.16
C VAL A 63 3.55 10.92 23.95
N PRO A 64 4.52 11.78 24.28
CA PRO A 64 5.70 11.34 25.01
C PRO A 64 5.31 10.93 26.44
N GLN A 65 5.73 9.73 26.86
CA GLN A 65 5.75 9.42 28.29
C GLN A 65 6.94 10.12 28.95
N ARG A 66 6.71 10.79 30.08
CA ARG A 66 7.76 11.46 30.88
C ARG A 66 8.84 10.51 31.42
N SER A 67 8.75 9.18 31.23
CA SER A 67 9.69 8.23 31.85
C SER A 67 10.03 6.95 31.09
N ARG A 68 9.50 6.68 29.88
CA ARG A 68 9.77 5.42 29.16
C ARG A 68 9.78 5.59 27.64
N SER A 69 10.85 5.11 26.99
CA SER A 69 10.87 4.81 25.56
C SER A 69 10.65 3.31 25.38
N ALA A 70 9.65 2.90 24.58
CA ALA A 70 9.34 1.47 24.40
C ALA A 70 10.50 0.68 23.79
N ILE A 71 11.42 1.35 23.09
CA ILE A 71 12.65 0.78 22.51
C ILE A 71 13.46 -0.05 23.52
N ASN A 72 13.47 0.33 24.80
CA ASN A 72 14.23 -0.35 25.86
C ASN A 72 13.35 -0.93 26.97
N CYS A 73 12.05 -1.11 26.72
CA CYS A 73 11.09 -1.49 27.76
C CYS A 73 10.53 -2.89 27.53
N ARG A 74 10.94 -3.85 28.38
CA ARG A 74 10.45 -5.24 28.34
C ARG A 74 8.94 -5.40 28.53
N ASN A 75 8.27 -4.40 29.13
CA ASN A 75 6.83 -4.43 29.46
C ASN A 75 5.99 -3.45 28.63
N CYS A 76 6.58 -2.84 27.59
CA CYS A 76 5.90 -1.84 26.76
C CYS A 76 5.30 -2.42 25.47
N TYR A 77 5.36 -3.75 25.30
CA TYR A 77 4.65 -4.44 24.23
C TYR A 77 3.35 -5.04 24.75
N TRP A 78 2.39 -5.19 23.84
CA TRP A 78 1.17 -5.94 24.09
C TRP A 78 1.48 -7.44 24.25
N PRO A 79 0.94 -8.12 25.28
CA PRO A 79 1.31 -9.51 25.55
C PRO A 79 0.76 -10.45 24.48
N GLN A 80 1.59 -11.38 24.03
CA GLN A 80 1.17 -12.50 23.19
C GLN A 80 0.58 -13.61 24.06
N SER A 81 -0.57 -14.13 23.66
CA SER A 81 -1.22 -15.28 24.30
C SER A 81 -0.51 -16.58 23.91
N SER A 82 -0.79 -17.68 24.62
CA SER A 82 -0.17 -18.99 24.36
C SER A 82 -0.49 -19.58 22.98
N ASP A 83 -1.55 -19.11 22.33
CA ASP A 83 -1.92 -19.47 20.96
C ASP A 83 -1.21 -18.61 19.89
N GLY A 84 -0.26 -17.77 20.29
CA GLY A 84 0.50 -16.91 19.38
C GLY A 84 -0.24 -15.64 18.96
N ILE A 85 -1.43 -15.35 19.50
CA ILE A 85 -2.20 -14.15 19.16
C ILE A 85 -1.98 -13.04 20.19
N VAL A 86 -1.75 -11.82 19.71
CA VAL A 86 -1.65 -10.61 20.54
C VAL A 86 -3.01 -9.94 20.57
N ARG A 87 -3.76 -10.17 21.65
CA ARG A 87 -5.10 -9.61 21.82
C ARG A 87 -5.01 -8.22 22.45
N ILE A 88 -5.47 -7.21 21.72
CA ILE A 88 -5.45 -5.81 22.15
C ILE A 88 -6.89 -5.38 22.43
N PRO A 89 -7.29 -5.27 23.71
CA PRO A 89 -8.63 -4.84 24.07
C PRO A 89 -8.83 -3.37 23.67
N TYR A 90 -10.00 -3.03 23.12
CA TYR A 90 -10.33 -1.65 22.80
C TYR A 90 -11.78 -1.28 23.19
N VAL A 91 -11.97 0.02 23.40
CA VAL A 91 -13.29 0.66 23.47
C VAL A 91 -13.35 1.79 22.46
N LEU A 92 -14.54 2.05 21.93
CA LEU A 92 -14.79 3.16 21.01
C LEU A 92 -15.56 4.26 21.72
N ASP A 93 -15.27 5.50 21.35
CA ASP A 93 -16.08 6.67 21.71
C ASP A 93 -17.56 6.43 21.37
N PRO A 94 -18.49 6.58 22.32
CA PRO A 94 -19.92 6.43 22.03
C PRO A 94 -20.44 7.48 21.04
N THR A 95 -19.68 8.56 20.82
CA THR A 95 -20.08 9.59 19.88
C THR A 95 -19.78 9.21 18.42
N TYR A 96 -19.01 8.15 18.14
CA TYR A 96 -18.79 7.69 16.77
C TYR A 96 -20.07 7.12 16.14
N GLU A 97 -20.37 7.61 14.94
CA GLU A 97 -21.42 7.05 14.08
C GLU A 97 -20.97 5.74 13.42
N GLU A 98 -21.92 5.00 12.84
CA GLU A 98 -21.65 3.70 12.21
C GLU A 98 -20.57 3.73 11.12
N SER A 99 -20.51 4.82 10.34
CA SER A 99 -19.49 5.03 9.30
C SER A 99 -18.08 5.11 9.89
N HIS A 100 -17.92 5.86 10.99
CA HIS A 100 -16.66 5.98 11.72
C HIS A 100 -16.24 4.64 12.33
N ILE A 101 -17.18 3.93 12.97
CA ILE A 101 -16.93 2.62 13.56
C ILE A 101 -16.47 1.64 12.48
N ARG A 102 -17.14 1.64 11.32
CA ARG A 102 -16.77 0.80 10.17
C ARG A 102 -15.37 1.10 9.68
N GLY A 103 -15.02 2.38 9.48
CA GLY A 103 -13.68 2.76 9.03
C GLY A 103 -12.57 2.33 10.00
N ILE A 104 -12.81 2.45 11.31
CA ILE A 104 -11.88 1.98 12.35
C ILE A 104 -11.74 0.46 12.30
N GLN A 105 -12.86 -0.27 12.17
CA GLN A 105 -12.85 -1.74 12.08
C GLN A 105 -12.17 -2.24 10.80
N GLU A 106 -12.36 -1.57 9.67
CA GLU A 106 -11.69 -1.89 8.41
C GLU A 106 -10.17 -1.69 8.51
N ALA A 107 -9.73 -0.61 9.17
CA ALA A 107 -8.32 -0.35 9.46
C ALA A 107 -7.71 -1.44 10.36
N MET A 108 -8.42 -1.81 11.43
CA MET A 108 -8.02 -2.90 12.34
C MET A 108 -7.92 -4.24 11.62
N ALA A 109 -8.92 -4.60 10.81
CA ALA A 109 -9.02 -5.91 10.16
C ALA A 109 -7.82 -6.24 9.27
N GLU A 110 -7.14 -5.23 8.71
CA GLU A 110 -5.92 -5.43 7.92
C GLU A 110 -4.74 -5.89 8.79
N PHE A 111 -4.57 -5.35 10.00
CA PHE A 111 -3.60 -5.90 10.98
C PHE A 111 -3.93 -7.35 11.32
N GLU A 112 -5.20 -7.65 11.60
CA GLU A 112 -5.63 -9.01 11.98
C GLU A 112 -5.45 -10.04 10.86
N THR A 113 -5.52 -9.55 9.64
CA THR A 113 -5.34 -10.35 8.43
C THR A 113 -3.87 -10.59 8.13
N LEU A 114 -3.02 -9.59 8.29
CA LEU A 114 -1.61 -9.64 7.89
C LEU A 114 -0.65 -9.99 9.03
N THR A 115 -1.14 -10.04 10.27
CA THR A 115 -0.33 -10.28 11.46
C THR A 115 -1.02 -11.21 12.45
N CYS A 116 -0.41 -11.38 13.63
CA CYS A 116 -1.01 -12.04 14.79
C CYS A 116 -1.66 -11.05 15.78
N ILE A 117 -1.72 -9.76 15.46
CA ILE A 117 -2.48 -8.77 16.23
C ILE A 117 -3.98 -9.05 16.07
N ASN A 118 -4.74 -8.96 17.16
CA ASN A 118 -6.19 -9.07 17.12
C ASN A 118 -6.82 -8.03 18.05
N PHE A 119 -7.62 -7.13 17.49
CA PHE A 119 -8.32 -6.10 18.24
C PHE A 119 -9.64 -6.65 18.75
N VAL A 120 -9.80 -6.70 20.08
CA VAL A 120 -10.96 -7.31 20.71
C VAL A 120 -11.76 -6.27 21.50
N LYS A 121 -13.09 -6.32 21.43
CA LYS A 121 -13.92 -5.47 22.30
C LYS A 121 -13.58 -5.77 23.76
N ARG A 122 -13.18 -4.74 24.49
CA ARG A 122 -12.83 -4.86 25.91
C ARG A 122 -14.02 -5.35 26.73
N LYS A 123 -13.75 -6.22 27.69
CA LYS A 123 -14.68 -6.67 28.73
C LYS A 123 -14.26 -6.14 30.09
N THR A 124 -13.10 -6.56 30.59
CA THR A 124 -12.61 -6.27 31.95
C THR A 124 -11.12 -6.03 32.01
N GLU A 125 -10.42 -6.10 30.87
CA GLU A 125 -8.97 -6.04 30.78
C GLU A 125 -8.45 -4.69 31.31
N ARG A 126 -7.37 -4.75 32.09
CA ARG A 126 -6.76 -3.55 32.70
C ARG A 126 -6.13 -2.65 31.65
N ASP A 127 -5.34 -3.23 30.75
CA ASP A 127 -4.63 -2.53 29.69
C ASP A 127 -5.48 -2.59 28.41
N TYR A 128 -5.80 -1.43 27.83
CA TYR A 128 -6.67 -1.36 26.64
C TYR A 128 -6.50 -0.04 25.88
N LEU A 129 -6.88 -0.04 24.60
CA LEU A 129 -6.98 1.17 23.78
C LEU A 129 -8.33 1.84 23.96
N SER A 130 -8.32 3.12 24.30
CA SER A 130 -9.48 4.00 24.33
C SER A 130 -9.48 4.85 23.06
N ILE A 131 -10.08 4.37 21.98
CA ILE A 131 -10.09 5.06 20.69
C ILE A 131 -11.18 6.13 20.72
N LYS A 132 -10.77 7.40 20.64
CA LYS A 132 -11.64 8.56 20.91
C LYS A 132 -11.52 9.67 19.89
N SER A 133 -12.59 10.44 19.74
CA SER A 133 -12.55 11.64 18.90
C SER A 133 -12.08 12.83 19.73
N ALA A 134 -10.80 12.83 20.13
CA ALA A 134 -10.19 13.96 20.82
C ALA A 134 -9.65 15.01 19.81
N ASP A 135 -8.83 15.94 20.30
CA ASP A 135 -8.19 16.99 19.51
C ASP A 135 -6.99 16.41 18.74
N GLY A 136 -7.23 16.04 17.49
CA GLY A 136 -6.16 15.58 16.61
C GLY A 136 -6.17 14.10 16.26
N CYS A 137 -5.15 13.66 15.52
CA CYS A 137 -4.78 12.26 15.30
C CYS A 137 -3.48 12.01 16.07
N TRP A 138 -3.49 11.17 17.10
CA TRP A 138 -2.30 10.93 17.90
C TRP A 138 -2.43 9.66 18.72
N SER A 139 -1.30 9.15 19.17
CA SER A 139 -1.27 7.92 19.97
C SER A 139 -0.10 7.88 20.95
N ASN A 140 -0.24 7.04 21.97
CA ASN A 140 0.88 6.66 22.80
C ASN A 140 1.78 5.67 22.03
N TYR A 141 3.08 5.75 22.28
CA TYR A 141 4.04 4.80 21.74
C TYR A 141 4.13 3.52 22.60
N GLY A 142 3.60 2.41 22.08
CA GLY A 142 3.55 1.11 22.77
C GLY A 142 2.49 1.01 23.87
N LYS A 143 2.49 -0.11 24.60
CA LYS A 143 1.63 -0.35 25.76
C LYS A 143 2.11 0.44 26.97
N VAL A 144 1.31 1.42 27.40
CA VAL A 144 1.66 2.30 28.53
C VAL A 144 1.09 1.86 29.88
N GLY A 145 0.13 0.93 29.86
CA GLY A 145 -0.55 0.40 31.04
C GLY A 145 -1.82 1.18 31.41
N GLY A 146 -2.86 0.46 31.84
CA GLY A 146 -4.20 1.03 32.00
C GLY A 146 -4.89 1.33 30.66
N GLY A 147 -5.95 2.14 30.70
CA GLY A 147 -6.56 2.66 29.48
C GLY A 147 -5.70 3.75 28.85
N GLN A 148 -5.24 3.53 27.62
CA GLN A 148 -4.46 4.51 26.87
C GLN A 148 -5.25 5.06 25.69
N THR A 149 -5.18 6.36 25.47
CA THR A 149 -5.97 7.01 24.42
C THR A 149 -5.27 6.92 23.07
N VAL A 150 -6.04 6.58 22.05
CA VAL A 150 -5.68 6.78 20.64
C VAL A 150 -6.70 7.78 20.10
N SER A 151 -6.24 8.98 19.73
CA SER A 151 -7.13 9.98 19.15
C SER A 151 -7.27 9.77 17.66
N VAL A 152 -8.51 9.59 17.23
CA VAL A 152 -8.90 9.56 15.83
C VAL A 152 -10.05 10.55 15.68
N MET A 153 -9.73 11.84 15.55
CA MET A 153 -10.75 12.88 15.40
C MET A 153 -11.67 12.62 14.20
N LYS A 154 -12.99 12.64 14.41
CA LYS A 154 -13.99 12.40 13.34
C LYS A 154 -13.82 13.32 12.14
N GLY A 155 -13.51 14.60 12.38
CA GLY A 155 -13.42 15.63 11.34
C GLY A 155 -12.12 15.65 10.55
N GLY A 156 -11.15 14.75 10.80
CA GLY A 156 -9.83 14.84 10.16
C GLY A 156 -9.02 13.56 10.06
N CYS A 157 -9.27 12.57 10.92
CA CYS A 157 -8.43 11.38 11.06
C CYS A 157 -9.07 10.10 10.51
N MET A 158 -10.28 10.20 9.92
CA MET A 158 -11.10 9.05 9.49
C MET A 158 -10.67 8.46 8.15
N TRP A 159 -9.36 8.31 7.96
CA TRP A 159 -8.75 7.68 6.80
C TRP A 159 -8.05 6.42 7.24
N LYS A 160 -8.20 5.34 6.48
CA LYS A 160 -7.67 4.01 6.87
C LYS A 160 -6.19 4.07 7.26
N GLY A 161 -5.33 4.66 6.43
CA GLY A 161 -3.90 4.75 6.74
C GLY A 161 -3.56 5.65 7.92
N ILE A 162 -4.36 6.70 8.21
CA ILE A 162 -4.18 7.51 9.43
C ILE A 162 -4.53 6.66 10.66
N ILE A 163 -5.66 5.96 10.64
CA ILE A 163 -6.06 5.09 11.75
C ILE A 163 -5.00 4.00 11.97
N GLN A 164 -4.51 3.39 10.89
CA GLN A 164 -3.44 2.39 10.98
C GLN A 164 -2.15 2.98 11.53
N HIS A 165 -1.77 4.18 11.13
CA HIS A 165 -0.61 4.90 11.66
C HIS A 165 -0.69 5.08 13.19
N GLU A 166 -1.82 5.58 13.70
CA GLU A 166 -2.02 5.76 15.16
C GLU A 166 -2.05 4.43 15.93
N LEU A 167 -2.58 3.38 15.32
CA LEU A 167 -2.56 2.04 15.89
C LEU A 167 -1.14 1.46 15.89
N ASP A 168 -0.32 1.74 14.88
CA ASP A 168 1.06 1.27 14.81
C ASP A 168 1.96 1.96 15.86
N HIS A 169 1.71 3.24 16.13
CA HIS A 169 2.24 3.89 17.33
C HIS A 169 1.85 3.14 18.61
N ALA A 170 0.58 2.76 18.77
CA ALA A 170 0.12 2.02 19.95
C ALA A 170 0.74 0.62 20.07
N LEU A 171 1.20 0.03 18.96
CA LEU A 171 1.98 -1.22 18.93
C LEU A 171 3.46 -1.00 19.32
N GLY A 172 3.96 0.22 19.21
CA GLY A 172 5.34 0.56 19.55
C GLY A 172 6.22 0.81 18.33
N PHE A 173 5.68 1.35 17.25
CA PHE A 173 6.45 1.85 16.11
C PHE A 173 6.55 3.38 16.10
N LEU A 174 7.77 3.88 15.83
CA LEU A 174 8.07 5.31 15.69
C LEU A 174 8.04 5.67 14.21
N HIS A 175 8.17 6.96 13.91
CA HIS A 175 8.32 7.39 12.53
C HIS A 175 9.57 6.81 11.86
N GLU A 176 9.44 6.47 10.59
CA GLU A 176 10.52 5.85 9.82
C GLU A 176 11.69 6.81 9.61
N HIS A 177 11.40 8.10 9.41
CA HIS A 177 12.43 9.13 9.27
C HIS A 177 13.15 9.43 10.58
N SER A 178 12.77 8.83 11.72
CA SER A 178 13.46 9.04 12.99
C SER A 178 14.42 7.90 13.33
N ARG A 179 14.60 6.93 12.43
CA ARG A 179 15.59 5.86 12.61
C ARG A 179 17.02 6.38 12.74
N SER A 180 17.81 5.68 13.55
CA SER A 180 19.25 5.93 13.74
C SER A 180 20.06 5.88 12.43
N ASP A 181 19.65 5.04 11.48
CA ASP A 181 20.31 4.80 10.18
C ASP A 181 19.74 5.62 9.02
N ARG A 182 18.76 6.50 9.26
CA ARG A 182 18.03 7.22 8.19
C ARG A 182 18.93 8.00 7.24
N ASP A 183 20.06 8.52 7.70
CA ASP A 183 20.89 9.47 6.92
C ASP A 183 21.58 8.78 5.73
N LYS A 184 21.46 7.44 5.63
CA LYS A 184 21.84 6.65 4.45
C LYS A 184 20.77 6.67 3.34
N TYR A 185 19.56 7.13 3.67
CA TYR A 185 18.34 6.98 2.87
C TYR A 185 17.63 8.31 2.62
N VAL A 186 17.68 9.24 3.57
CA VAL A 186 17.07 10.57 3.42
C VAL A 186 18.02 11.66 3.87
N LYS A 187 17.90 12.83 3.23
CA LYS A 187 18.51 14.07 3.66
C LYS A 187 17.44 14.97 4.28
N ILE A 188 17.73 15.50 5.46
CA ILE A 188 16.90 16.52 6.10
C ILE A 188 17.39 17.90 5.65
N MET A 189 16.48 18.71 5.11
CA MET A 189 16.75 20.06 4.60
C MET A 189 16.44 21.08 5.69
N TRP A 190 17.36 21.21 6.65
CA TRP A 190 17.20 22.00 7.88
C TRP A 190 16.93 23.49 7.64
N GLU A 191 17.33 24.03 6.48
CA GLU A 191 17.05 25.40 6.07
C GLU A 191 15.55 25.69 5.87
N TYR A 192 14.76 24.67 5.55
CA TYR A 192 13.32 24.80 5.31
C TYR A 192 12.46 24.40 6.53
N ILE A 193 13.10 24.16 7.69
CA ILE A 193 12.43 23.76 8.93
C ILE A 193 12.62 24.85 9.98
N SER A 194 11.51 25.34 10.55
CA SER A 194 11.55 26.37 11.59
C SER A 194 12.31 25.86 12.83
N PRO A 195 13.02 26.70 13.59
CA PRO A 195 13.72 26.26 14.80
C PRO A 195 12.84 25.53 15.82
N ALA A 196 11.54 25.87 15.88
CA ALA A 196 10.58 25.25 16.78
C ALA A 196 10.25 23.80 16.37
N ASP A 197 10.25 23.48 15.07
CA ASP A 197 9.87 22.17 14.54
C ASP A 197 11.07 21.21 14.36
N ARG A 198 12.32 21.72 14.40
CA ARG A 198 13.54 20.90 14.29
C ARG A 198 13.60 19.69 15.25
N PRO A 199 13.08 19.75 16.50
CA PRO A 199 13.02 18.58 17.37
C PRO A 199 12.27 17.38 16.78
N ASP A 200 11.26 17.60 15.92
CA ASP A 200 10.43 16.55 15.31
C ASP A 200 11.14 15.79 14.16
N PHE A 201 12.32 16.27 13.78
CA PHE A 201 13.20 15.61 12.83
C PHE A 201 14.43 15.02 13.51
N LYS A 202 14.49 14.91 14.84
CA LYS A 202 15.63 14.27 15.50
C LYS A 202 15.61 12.76 15.32
N LYS A 203 16.79 12.15 15.20
CA LYS A 203 16.92 10.69 15.21
C LYS A 203 16.75 10.16 16.62
N PHE A 204 16.21 8.95 16.73
CA PHE A 204 16.37 8.11 17.90
C PHE A 204 17.66 7.29 17.75
N GLU A 205 18.74 7.74 18.39
CA GLU A 205 20.09 7.16 18.24
C GLU A 205 20.15 5.64 18.52
N ASN A 206 19.26 5.12 19.37
CA ASN A 206 19.17 3.70 19.69
C ASN A 206 17.93 3.00 19.09
N SER A 207 17.41 3.49 17.97
CA SER A 207 16.21 2.88 17.34
C SER A 207 16.43 1.39 17.06
N ASN A 208 15.52 0.54 17.54
CA ASN A 208 15.55 -0.87 17.22
C ASN A 208 14.84 -1.12 15.90
N ASN A 209 15.62 -1.25 14.83
CA ASN A 209 15.09 -1.48 13.49
C ASN A 209 14.77 -2.97 13.20
N LEU A 210 14.89 -3.83 14.21
CA LEU A 210 14.66 -5.28 14.14
C LEU A 210 15.51 -5.97 13.04
N GLY A 211 16.62 -5.37 12.62
CA GLY A 211 17.42 -5.87 11.49
C GLY A 211 16.69 -5.85 10.14
N LEU A 212 15.68 -5.00 9.98
CA LEU A 212 14.92 -4.81 8.74
C LEU A 212 15.37 -3.51 8.03
N PRO A 213 15.32 -3.46 6.68
CA PRO A 213 15.76 -2.30 5.91
C PRO A 213 14.87 -1.05 6.18
N TYR A 214 15.35 0.10 5.73
CA TYR A 214 14.57 1.34 5.69
C TYR A 214 13.46 1.23 4.65
N ASP A 215 12.28 1.77 4.95
CA ASP A 215 11.12 1.69 4.08
C ASP A 215 10.51 3.07 3.76
N TYR A 216 10.82 3.59 2.58
CA TYR A 216 10.22 4.82 2.06
C TYR A 216 8.69 4.75 1.96
N SER A 217 8.13 3.55 1.77
CA SER A 217 6.69 3.33 1.62
C SER A 217 5.96 3.10 2.95
N SER A 218 6.66 3.18 4.08
CA SER A 218 6.07 2.97 5.40
C SER A 218 4.95 3.98 5.65
N VAL A 219 3.84 3.51 6.23
CA VAL A 219 2.76 4.40 6.71
C VAL A 219 3.24 5.29 7.86
N MET A 220 4.38 4.95 8.47
CA MET A 220 5.05 5.71 9.53
C MET A 220 6.08 6.70 8.97
N HIS A 221 6.24 6.82 7.65
CA HIS A 221 7.14 7.82 7.09
C HIS A 221 6.43 9.19 6.97
N TYR A 222 7.15 10.26 7.26
CA TYR A 222 6.73 11.62 6.96
C TYR A 222 6.65 11.90 5.46
N GLY A 223 5.79 12.84 5.06
CA GLY A 223 5.79 13.37 3.70
C GLY A 223 7.03 14.24 3.41
N PRO A 224 7.27 14.59 2.13
CA PRO A 224 8.44 15.39 1.75
C PRO A 224 8.34 16.85 2.22
N TYR A 225 7.14 17.42 2.39
CA TYR A 225 6.91 18.83 2.73
C TYR A 225 6.50 19.07 4.20
N THR A 226 6.57 18.03 5.02
CA THR A 226 6.26 18.05 6.45
C THR A 226 6.95 19.22 7.15
N PHE A 227 6.22 20.07 7.89
CA PHE A 227 6.75 21.23 8.63
C PHE A 227 7.59 22.22 7.80
N THR A 228 7.37 22.27 6.48
CA THR A 228 8.08 23.26 5.65
C THR A 228 7.65 24.68 6.00
N ASN A 229 8.63 25.57 6.20
CA ASN A 229 8.39 27.00 6.35
C ASN A 229 8.49 27.76 5.01
N THR A 230 8.79 27.05 3.92
CA THR A 230 9.05 27.62 2.59
C THR A 230 8.21 26.90 1.54
N THR A 231 7.28 27.62 0.92
CA THR A 231 6.35 27.06 -0.08
C THR A 231 7.08 26.28 -1.18
N GLY A 232 6.65 25.05 -1.43
CA GLY A 232 7.20 24.18 -2.49
C GLY A 232 8.59 23.62 -2.22
N LYS A 233 9.15 23.79 -1.02
CA LYS A 233 10.46 23.23 -0.65
C LYS A 233 10.29 22.05 0.31
N ALA A 234 10.83 20.90 -0.09
CA ALA A 234 10.80 19.69 0.70
C ALA A 234 11.77 19.78 1.90
N THR A 235 11.31 19.31 3.07
CA THR A 235 12.08 19.18 4.30
C THR A 235 12.77 17.81 4.40
N ILE A 236 12.25 16.80 3.71
CA ILE A 236 12.86 15.46 3.61
C ILE A 236 13.01 15.10 2.12
N VAL A 237 14.23 14.78 1.71
CA VAL A 237 14.54 14.37 0.34
C VAL A 237 15.17 12.97 0.35
N PRO A 238 14.56 11.98 -0.31
CA PRO A 238 15.15 10.65 -0.46
C PRO A 238 16.48 10.69 -1.25
N ILE A 239 17.38 9.76 -0.92
CA ILE A 239 18.68 9.60 -1.59
C ILE A 239 18.94 8.12 -1.92
N PRO A 240 19.69 7.82 -2.99
CA PRO A 240 20.27 8.77 -3.96
C PRO A 240 19.25 9.34 -4.95
N ASP A 241 18.06 8.76 -5.03
CA ASP A 241 17.00 9.18 -5.94
C ASP A 241 15.93 9.99 -5.19
N GLY A 242 15.90 11.30 -5.44
CA GLY A 242 14.92 12.21 -4.84
C GLY A 242 13.49 12.06 -5.38
N ALA A 243 13.28 11.28 -6.46
CA ALA A 243 11.95 11.02 -7.01
C ALA A 243 11.20 9.89 -6.28
N VAL A 244 11.85 9.19 -5.35
CA VAL A 244 11.20 8.15 -4.55
C VAL A 244 10.07 8.76 -3.72
N HIS A 245 8.87 8.20 -3.81
CA HIS A 245 7.71 8.67 -3.06
C HIS A 245 7.81 8.28 -1.57
N ILE A 246 7.51 9.24 -0.69
CA ILE A 246 7.46 9.06 0.78
C ILE A 246 6.19 9.69 1.35
N GLY A 247 5.71 9.16 2.48
CA GLY A 247 4.56 9.73 3.21
C GLY A 247 3.19 9.22 2.79
N GLN A 248 3.12 8.09 2.07
CA GLN A 248 1.85 7.47 1.69
C GLN A 248 0.96 7.19 2.92
N ARG A 249 -0.37 7.25 2.72
CA ARG A 249 -1.38 6.95 3.75
C ARG A 249 -2.50 6.04 3.21
N GLN A 250 -2.19 5.23 2.22
CA GLN A 250 -3.12 4.22 1.68
C GLN A 250 -3.30 3.05 2.63
N GLY A 251 -2.25 2.71 3.37
CA GLY A 251 -2.28 1.78 4.50
C GLY A 251 -0.91 1.22 4.84
N LEU A 252 -0.85 0.11 5.58
CA LEU A 252 0.41 -0.55 5.96
C LEU A 252 1.23 -0.92 4.71
N SER A 253 2.55 -0.79 4.79
CA SER A 253 3.47 -1.36 3.81
C SER A 253 3.79 -2.82 4.12
N ASN A 254 4.47 -3.50 3.18
CA ASN A 254 5.04 -4.82 3.47
C ASN A 254 6.03 -4.80 4.65
N MET A 255 6.81 -3.72 4.78
CA MET A 255 7.82 -3.62 5.84
C MET A 255 7.19 -3.27 7.19
N ASP A 256 6.10 -2.49 7.23
CA ASP A 256 5.32 -2.24 8.45
C ASP A 256 4.79 -3.57 9.01
N VAL A 257 4.15 -4.37 8.16
CA VAL A 257 3.68 -5.73 8.50
C VAL A 257 4.83 -6.63 8.96
N ALA A 258 5.97 -6.61 8.25
CA ALA A 258 7.13 -7.41 8.62
C ALA A 258 7.72 -7.01 9.98
N LYS A 259 7.75 -5.70 10.29
CA LYS A 259 8.18 -5.18 11.59
C LYS A 259 7.25 -5.64 12.70
N ILE A 260 5.93 -5.54 12.51
CA ILE A 260 4.93 -6.04 13.48
C ILE A 260 5.11 -7.54 13.70
N ASN A 261 5.16 -8.32 12.62
CA ASN A 261 5.32 -9.78 12.70
C ASN A 261 6.61 -10.20 13.39
N LYS A 262 7.71 -9.45 13.17
CA LYS A 262 8.99 -9.72 13.82
C LYS A 262 8.99 -9.30 15.29
N LEU A 263 8.40 -8.16 15.63
CA LEU A 263 8.33 -7.65 17.00
C LEU A 263 7.49 -8.58 17.89
N TYR A 264 6.35 -9.05 17.38
CA TYR A 264 5.40 -9.88 18.10
C TYR A 264 5.54 -11.38 17.82
N ASN A 265 6.61 -11.80 17.12
CA ASN A 265 6.90 -13.19 16.80
C ASN A 265 5.68 -13.92 16.19
N CYS A 266 5.06 -13.29 15.20
CA CYS A 266 3.89 -13.85 14.52
C CYS A 266 4.31 -14.95 13.54
N SER A 267 3.70 -16.13 13.65
CA SER A 267 3.88 -17.24 12.71
C SER A 267 2.95 -17.11 11.50
N ARG A 268 3.22 -16.11 10.64
CA ARG A 268 2.46 -15.84 9.41
C ARG A 268 3.36 -15.25 8.34
N CYS A 269 3.19 -15.70 7.10
CA CYS A 269 3.73 -15.04 5.91
C CYS A 269 2.67 -14.07 5.38
N SER A 270 3.06 -12.85 5.03
CA SER A 270 2.14 -11.86 4.52
C SER A 270 2.79 -11.03 3.42
N THR A 271 2.02 -10.74 2.39
CA THR A 271 2.48 -9.93 1.28
C THR A 271 1.34 -9.04 0.80
N ILE A 272 1.57 -7.74 0.81
CA ILE A 272 0.74 -6.74 0.16
C ILE A 272 1.27 -6.56 -1.26
N ILE A 273 0.41 -6.71 -2.25
CA ILE A 273 0.73 -6.50 -3.65
C ILE A 273 -0.04 -5.27 -4.13
N ASP A 274 0.69 -4.17 -4.32
CA ASP A 274 0.16 -2.91 -4.85
C ASP A 274 0.57 -2.73 -6.31
N ALA A 275 -0.13 -3.44 -7.21
CA ALA A 275 0.20 -3.45 -8.63
C ALA A 275 -1.04 -3.70 -9.48
N ALA A 276 -1.05 -3.20 -10.71
CA ALA A 276 -2.16 -3.44 -11.66
C ALA A 276 -2.19 -4.89 -12.18
N PHE A 277 -1.07 -5.62 -12.10
CA PHE A 277 -0.97 -7.01 -12.48
C PHE A 277 0.22 -7.65 -11.75
N GLY A 278 0.23 -8.97 -11.69
CA GLY A 278 1.35 -9.69 -11.09
C GLY A 278 1.06 -11.17 -10.93
N SER A 279 1.88 -11.83 -10.11
CA SER A 279 1.73 -13.24 -9.78
C SER A 279 2.00 -13.49 -8.31
N LEU A 280 1.32 -14.47 -7.75
CA LEU A 280 1.61 -15.04 -6.45
C LEU A 280 1.75 -16.56 -6.56
N LYS A 281 2.53 -17.14 -5.67
CA LYS A 281 2.74 -18.60 -5.62
C LYS A 281 3.00 -19.04 -4.20
N SER A 282 2.68 -20.29 -3.89
CA SER A 282 3.12 -20.92 -2.66
C SER A 282 4.65 -20.96 -2.61
N ALA A 283 5.21 -20.95 -1.40
CA ALA A 283 6.64 -21.14 -1.21
C ALA A 283 7.10 -22.45 -1.87
N ASN A 284 8.34 -22.47 -2.35
CA ASN A 284 9.00 -23.60 -3.02
C ASN A 284 8.44 -24.04 -4.38
N HIS A 285 7.26 -23.59 -4.82
CA HIS A 285 6.66 -23.99 -6.10
C HIS A 285 7.66 -23.82 -7.27
N PRO A 286 7.91 -24.86 -8.10
CA PRO A 286 7.10 -26.09 -8.25
C PRO A 286 7.46 -27.27 -7.32
N ARG A 287 8.39 -27.10 -6.37
CA ARG A 287 8.62 -28.09 -5.30
C ARG A 287 7.56 -27.97 -4.21
N ASN A 288 7.49 -28.99 -3.37
CA ASN A 288 6.49 -29.04 -2.31
C ASN A 288 6.57 -27.86 -1.35
N TYR A 289 5.41 -27.33 -0.98
CA TYR A 289 5.30 -26.36 0.11
C TYR A 289 5.60 -27.03 1.46
N SER A 290 5.85 -26.20 2.49
CA SER A 290 6.10 -26.67 3.85
C SER A 290 4.81 -26.86 4.63
N ASP A 291 4.81 -27.81 5.57
CA ASP A 291 3.73 -27.98 6.56
C ASP A 291 3.58 -26.77 7.49
N ASN A 292 2.42 -26.65 8.13
CA ASN A 292 2.05 -25.63 9.12
C ASN A 292 2.26 -24.19 8.63
N THR A 293 2.05 -23.94 7.34
CA THR A 293 2.16 -22.63 6.72
C THR A 293 0.84 -21.87 6.84
N ASN A 294 0.92 -20.57 7.11
CA ASN A 294 -0.20 -19.64 7.05
C ASN A 294 0.25 -18.40 6.27
N CYS A 295 0.00 -18.38 4.97
CA CYS A 295 0.36 -17.26 4.09
C CYS A 295 -0.87 -16.52 3.61
N VAL A 296 -0.76 -15.19 3.57
CA VAL A 296 -1.79 -14.33 2.98
C VAL A 296 -1.19 -13.36 1.97
N TRP A 297 -1.93 -13.12 0.88
CA TRP A 297 -1.63 -12.09 -0.10
C TRP A 297 -2.79 -11.11 -0.17
N LEU A 298 -2.55 -9.86 0.21
CA LEU A 298 -3.49 -8.77 0.03
C LEU A 298 -3.17 -8.06 -1.27
N ILE A 299 -4.00 -8.24 -2.29
CA ILE A 299 -3.89 -7.53 -3.56
C ILE A 299 -4.70 -6.24 -3.45
N ARG A 300 -4.03 -5.09 -3.57
CA ARG A 300 -4.64 -3.77 -3.67
C ARG A 300 -4.29 -3.19 -5.02
N THR A 301 -5.27 -2.62 -5.72
CA THR A 301 -5.00 -1.98 -7.01
C THR A 301 -5.65 -0.60 -7.06
N ARG A 302 -5.15 0.27 -7.95
CA ARG A 302 -5.75 1.59 -8.21
C ARG A 302 -6.99 1.53 -9.11
N SER A 303 -7.25 0.40 -9.77
CA SER A 303 -8.35 0.22 -10.72
C SER A 303 -9.48 -0.60 -10.09
N ARG A 304 -10.70 -0.41 -10.58
CA ARG A 304 -11.87 -1.18 -10.13
C ARG A 304 -11.85 -2.58 -10.79
N LYS A 305 -11.92 -3.63 -9.97
CA LYS A 305 -11.94 -5.08 -10.29
C LYS A 305 -10.57 -5.73 -10.47
N ILE A 306 -10.34 -6.79 -9.68
CA ILE A 306 -9.21 -7.71 -9.74
C ILE A 306 -9.72 -9.06 -10.25
N SER A 307 -9.07 -9.61 -11.28
CA SER A 307 -9.26 -10.98 -11.73
C SER A 307 -8.05 -11.83 -11.37
N LEU A 308 -8.27 -12.97 -10.73
CA LEU A 308 -7.26 -13.94 -10.32
C LEU A 308 -7.41 -15.23 -11.12
N HIS A 309 -6.29 -15.70 -11.67
CA HIS A 309 -6.21 -16.85 -12.56
C HIS A 309 -5.18 -17.85 -12.05
N PHE A 310 -5.60 -19.06 -11.67
CA PHE A 310 -4.68 -20.12 -11.29
C PHE A 310 -4.04 -20.74 -12.54
N ARG A 311 -2.70 -20.86 -12.53
CA ARG A 311 -1.90 -21.44 -13.62
C ARG A 311 -1.39 -22.82 -13.27
N ALA A 312 -1.15 -23.08 -11.99
CA ALA A 312 -0.84 -24.38 -11.43
C ALA A 312 -1.56 -24.51 -10.08
N PHE A 313 -2.06 -25.71 -9.77
CA PHE A 313 -2.76 -25.97 -8.52
C PHE A 313 -2.70 -27.45 -8.15
N GLU A 314 -1.96 -27.76 -7.10
CA GLU A 314 -1.88 -29.10 -6.52
C GLU A 314 -1.63 -28.97 -5.01
N LEU A 315 -2.68 -29.21 -4.24
CA LEU A 315 -2.63 -29.28 -2.78
C LEU A 315 -2.99 -30.68 -2.31
N GLN A 316 -2.54 -31.03 -1.11
CA GLN A 316 -2.98 -32.22 -0.40
C GLN A 316 -4.52 -32.28 -0.38
N LYS A 317 -5.06 -33.41 -0.88
CA LYS A 317 -6.50 -33.59 -1.01
C LYS A 317 -7.06 -34.21 0.26
N THR A 318 -7.86 -33.46 0.99
CA THR A 318 -8.60 -33.95 2.17
C THR A 318 -10.10 -33.77 1.98
N ARG A 319 -10.91 -34.49 2.77
CA ARG A 319 -12.38 -34.35 2.74
C ARG A 319 -12.76 -32.92 3.15
N GLY A 320 -13.40 -32.18 2.24
CA GLY A 320 -13.80 -30.79 2.47
C GLY A 320 -12.62 -29.82 2.66
N CYS A 321 -11.42 -30.20 2.22
CA CYS A 321 -10.22 -29.35 2.29
C CYS A 321 -9.94 -28.82 3.70
N GLN A 322 -10.07 -29.70 4.71
CA GLN A 322 -9.83 -29.35 6.11
C GLN A 322 -8.35 -29.36 6.50
N GLY A 323 -7.52 -30.08 5.74
CA GLY A 323 -6.06 -29.97 5.79
C GLY A 323 -5.60 -28.74 5.02
N ASP A 324 -4.93 -28.95 3.89
CA ASP A 324 -4.42 -27.86 3.07
C ASP A 324 -5.51 -27.21 2.21
N TYR A 325 -5.52 -25.88 2.12
CA TYR A 325 -6.46 -25.16 1.25
C TYR A 325 -5.97 -23.79 0.81
N VAL A 326 -6.48 -23.35 -0.34
CA VAL A 326 -6.55 -21.93 -0.70
C VAL A 326 -7.98 -21.43 -0.55
N LYS A 327 -8.12 -20.21 -0.03
CA LYS A 327 -9.39 -19.49 0.11
C LYS A 327 -9.22 -18.05 -0.38
N VAL A 328 -10.23 -17.50 -1.04
CA VAL A 328 -10.19 -16.14 -1.62
C VAL A 328 -11.38 -15.32 -1.14
N TYR A 329 -11.11 -14.09 -0.72
CA TYR A 329 -12.09 -13.15 -0.16
C TYR A 329 -12.22 -11.89 -1.02
N ASP A 330 -13.42 -11.33 -1.07
CA ASP A 330 -13.81 -10.12 -1.80
C ASP A 330 -13.56 -8.85 -0.96
N GLY A 331 -12.31 -8.61 -0.62
CA GLY A 331 -11.92 -7.46 0.19
C GLY A 331 -10.54 -7.63 0.81
N SER A 332 -10.23 -6.81 1.80
CA SER A 332 -8.92 -6.80 2.46
C SER A 332 -8.79 -7.71 3.67
N SER A 333 -9.86 -8.38 4.10
CA SER A 333 -9.87 -9.15 5.34
C SER A 333 -10.62 -10.48 5.24
N LYS A 334 -10.41 -11.33 6.26
CA LYS A 334 -11.12 -12.61 6.39
C LYS A 334 -12.61 -12.46 6.77
N SER A 335 -13.07 -11.25 7.10
CA SER A 335 -14.49 -10.95 7.34
C SER A 335 -15.24 -10.50 6.07
N SER A 336 -14.52 -10.26 4.96
CA SER A 336 -15.13 -9.97 3.66
C SER A 336 -15.85 -11.19 3.08
N ALA A 337 -16.71 -10.95 2.08
CA ALA A 337 -17.42 -12.03 1.39
C ALA A 337 -16.45 -13.04 0.77
N VAL A 338 -16.81 -14.32 0.76
CA VAL A 338 -15.95 -15.38 0.21
C VAL A 338 -16.20 -15.51 -1.29
N LEU A 339 -15.15 -15.32 -2.11
CA LEU A 339 -15.21 -15.53 -3.56
C LEU A 339 -14.91 -16.97 -3.96
N MET A 340 -14.03 -17.62 -3.20
CA MET A 340 -13.68 -19.03 -3.37
C MET A 340 -13.46 -19.63 -1.99
N ASP A 341 -14.29 -20.60 -1.60
CA ASP A 341 -14.14 -21.28 -0.31
C ASP A 341 -12.95 -22.26 -0.34
N LYS A 342 -12.68 -22.93 0.79
CA LYS A 342 -11.56 -23.87 0.94
C LYS A 342 -11.47 -24.84 -0.25
N THR A 343 -10.44 -24.68 -1.05
CA THR A 343 -10.20 -25.46 -2.27
C THR A 343 -8.85 -26.17 -2.21
N CYS A 344 -8.81 -27.44 -2.61
CA CYS A 344 -7.64 -28.34 -2.52
C CYS A 344 -7.70 -29.44 -3.59
N GLY A 345 -6.64 -30.27 -3.67
CA GLY A 345 -6.47 -31.27 -4.73
C GLY A 345 -5.75 -30.71 -5.97
N SER A 346 -5.88 -31.40 -7.10
CA SER A 346 -5.14 -31.11 -8.35
C SER A 346 -5.97 -30.46 -9.45
N LYS A 347 -7.26 -30.19 -9.21
CA LYS A 347 -8.12 -29.50 -10.18
C LYS A 347 -7.85 -28.00 -10.11
N ILE A 348 -7.44 -27.41 -11.23
CA ILE A 348 -7.26 -25.95 -11.33
C ILE A 348 -8.62 -25.25 -11.06
N PRO A 349 -8.68 -24.33 -10.08
CA PRO A 349 -9.89 -23.56 -9.80
C PRO A 349 -10.29 -22.66 -10.97
N THR A 350 -11.59 -22.33 -11.04
CA THR A 350 -12.08 -21.32 -12.00
C THR A 350 -11.57 -19.93 -11.64
N ASP A 351 -11.51 -19.05 -12.63
CA ASP A 351 -11.12 -17.66 -12.43
C ASP A 351 -12.01 -16.95 -11.41
N VAL A 352 -11.38 -16.16 -10.54
CA VAL A 352 -12.04 -15.46 -9.44
C VAL A 352 -12.00 -13.96 -9.71
N VAL A 353 -13.13 -13.26 -9.58
CA VAL A 353 -13.23 -11.83 -9.84
C VAL A 353 -13.76 -11.11 -8.61
N ALA A 354 -12.99 -10.17 -8.08
CA ALA A 354 -13.40 -9.31 -6.97
C ALA A 354 -14.36 -8.21 -7.45
N SER A 355 -15.30 -7.83 -6.59
CA SER A 355 -16.21 -6.70 -6.82
C SER A 355 -15.51 -5.35 -6.67
N SER A 356 -14.42 -5.31 -5.90
CA SER A 356 -13.67 -4.10 -5.55
C SER A 356 -12.24 -4.10 -6.11
N ASN A 357 -11.42 -3.17 -5.64
CA ASN A 357 -9.98 -3.07 -5.90
C ASN A 357 -9.13 -3.77 -4.82
N LEU A 358 -9.76 -4.59 -3.96
CA LEU A 358 -9.14 -5.34 -2.89
C LEU A 358 -9.50 -6.82 -3.03
N MET A 359 -8.52 -7.70 -2.90
CA MET A 359 -8.70 -9.16 -2.87
C MET A 359 -7.69 -9.78 -1.90
N LEU A 360 -8.17 -10.66 -1.03
CA LEU A 360 -7.31 -11.40 -0.11
C LEU A 360 -7.26 -12.87 -0.52
N VAL A 361 -6.06 -13.40 -0.71
CA VAL A 361 -5.82 -14.82 -0.93
C VAL A 361 -5.17 -15.40 0.33
N GLU A 362 -5.77 -16.44 0.90
CA GLU A 362 -5.24 -17.18 2.05
C GLU A 362 -4.82 -18.58 1.60
N PHE A 363 -3.63 -18.99 2.03
CA PHE A 363 -3.13 -20.36 1.88
C PHE A 363 -2.72 -20.88 3.25
N VAL A 364 -3.37 -21.96 3.68
CA VAL A 364 -3.11 -22.62 4.96
C VAL A 364 -2.82 -24.09 4.72
N THR A 365 -1.81 -24.60 5.42
CA THR A 365 -1.45 -26.01 5.38
C THR A 365 -1.49 -26.62 6.79
N ASP A 366 -1.80 -27.90 6.86
CA ASP A 366 -1.74 -28.66 8.10
C ASP A 366 -0.33 -29.23 8.35
N GLY A 367 -0.22 -30.14 9.31
CA GLY A 367 1.04 -30.77 9.70
C GLY A 367 1.39 -32.05 8.95
N ALA A 368 0.67 -32.41 7.89
CA ALA A 368 0.79 -33.72 7.28
C ALA A 368 0.56 -33.73 5.76
N GLY A 369 1.61 -33.98 5.00
CA GLY A 369 1.49 -34.31 3.58
C GLY A 369 1.36 -33.07 2.71
N THR A 370 2.27 -32.93 1.76
CA THR A 370 2.43 -31.72 0.95
C THR A 370 2.39 -32.07 -0.54
N ALA A 371 2.19 -31.06 -1.37
CA ALA A 371 2.17 -31.17 -2.82
C ALA A 371 2.87 -29.97 -3.47
N SER A 372 2.93 -29.92 -4.81
CA SER A 372 3.69 -28.89 -5.54
C SER A 372 3.18 -27.46 -5.33
N GLY A 373 1.98 -27.30 -4.77
CA GLY A 373 1.43 -26.00 -4.38
C GLY A 373 0.68 -25.32 -5.52
N PHE A 374 0.73 -23.99 -5.57
CA PHE A 374 0.01 -23.25 -6.60
C PHE A 374 0.83 -22.08 -7.15
N GLN A 375 0.48 -21.68 -8.36
CA GLN A 375 0.88 -20.41 -8.96
C GLN A 375 -0.36 -19.76 -9.55
N ALA A 376 -0.56 -18.48 -9.26
CA ALA A 376 -1.64 -17.67 -9.80
C ALA A 376 -1.12 -16.34 -10.35
N THR A 377 -1.82 -15.81 -11.34
CA THR A 377 -1.61 -14.48 -11.91
C THR A 377 -2.85 -13.64 -11.68
N PHE A 378 -2.69 -12.34 -11.45
CA PHE A 378 -3.82 -11.43 -11.34
C PHE A 378 -3.66 -10.22 -12.26
N THR A 379 -4.78 -9.62 -12.63
CA THR A 379 -4.84 -8.37 -13.42
C THR A 379 -5.99 -7.51 -12.94
N SER A 380 -5.79 -6.19 -12.94
CA SER A 380 -6.86 -5.21 -12.79
C SER A 380 -7.37 -4.75 -14.16
N GLY A 381 -8.60 -4.21 -14.24
CA GLY A 381 -9.24 -3.82 -15.51
C GLY A 381 -8.40 -2.94 -16.47
N SER A 382 -7.45 -2.15 -15.95
CA SER A 382 -6.46 -1.38 -16.73
C SER A 382 -5.24 -2.19 -17.21
N GLY A 383 -4.86 -3.25 -16.50
CA GLY A 383 -3.74 -4.13 -16.80
C GLY A 383 -3.91 -4.87 -18.13
N THR A 384 -5.14 -5.21 -18.54
CA THR A 384 -5.38 -5.83 -19.85
C THR A 384 -5.07 -4.90 -21.02
N LYS A 385 -5.29 -3.58 -20.88
CA LYS A 385 -4.90 -2.57 -21.87
C LYS A 385 -3.39 -2.32 -21.84
N LEU A 386 -2.79 -2.20 -20.64
CA LEU A 386 -1.35 -2.02 -20.50
C LEU A 386 -0.56 -3.23 -21.03
N LEU A 387 -0.98 -4.46 -20.74
CA LEU A 387 -0.38 -5.69 -21.27
C LEU A 387 -0.51 -5.79 -22.79
N LYS A 388 -1.65 -5.37 -23.38
CA LYS A 388 -1.79 -5.27 -24.83
C LYS A 388 -0.80 -4.25 -25.40
N ASN A 389 -0.67 -3.09 -24.78
CA ASN A 389 0.24 -2.03 -25.23
C ASN A 389 1.72 -2.42 -25.08
N GLU A 390 2.10 -3.06 -23.97
CA GLU A 390 3.47 -3.53 -23.73
C GLU A 390 3.84 -4.68 -24.67
N CYS A 391 2.90 -5.61 -24.91
CA CYS A 391 3.07 -6.67 -25.91
C CYS A 391 3.24 -6.09 -27.33
N GLN A 392 2.42 -5.12 -27.72
CA GLN A 392 2.55 -4.41 -28.99
C GLN A 392 3.89 -3.67 -29.09
N LYS A 393 4.36 -3.05 -28.00
CA LYS A 393 5.66 -2.35 -27.95
C LYS A 393 6.83 -3.33 -28.10
N ARG A 394 6.78 -4.49 -27.43
CA ARG A 394 7.79 -5.55 -27.57
C ARG A 394 7.79 -6.19 -28.95
N GLN A 395 6.62 -6.40 -29.55
CA GLN A 395 6.50 -6.86 -30.95
C GLN A 395 7.06 -5.84 -31.94
N ARG A 396 6.92 -4.53 -31.67
CA ARG A 396 7.48 -3.46 -32.50
C ARG A 396 9.01 -3.41 -32.39
N LEU A 397 9.56 -3.50 -31.19
CA LEU A 397 11.00 -3.59 -30.96
C LEU A 397 11.61 -4.83 -31.62
N LEU A 398 10.98 -6.01 -31.48
CA LEU A 398 11.42 -7.24 -32.16
C LEU A 398 11.40 -7.10 -33.68
N LYS A 399 10.38 -6.43 -34.25
CA LYS A 399 10.35 -6.11 -35.68
C LYS A 399 11.49 -5.18 -36.10
N GLU A 400 11.76 -4.13 -35.33
CA GLU A 400 12.84 -3.17 -35.62
C GLU A 400 14.23 -3.83 -35.55
N THR A 401 14.46 -4.73 -34.59
CA THR A 401 15.71 -5.53 -34.50
C THR A 401 15.87 -6.50 -35.67
N LEU A 402 14.81 -7.23 -36.06
CA LEU A 402 14.86 -8.20 -37.17
C LEU A 402 15.02 -7.54 -38.55
N VAL A 403 14.53 -6.31 -38.72
CA VAL A 403 14.75 -5.49 -39.93
C VAL A 403 16.23 -5.08 -40.04
N HIS A 404 16.88 -4.77 -38.91
CA HIS A 404 18.31 -4.46 -38.90
C HIS A 404 19.21 -5.65 -39.24
N GLU A 405 18.79 -6.88 -38.96
CA GLU A 405 19.54 -8.11 -39.26
C GLU A 405 19.22 -8.73 -40.64
N GLY A 406 18.37 -8.09 -41.46
CA GLY A 406 18.12 -8.50 -42.85
C GLY A 406 17.23 -9.74 -43.03
N VAL A 407 16.46 -10.14 -42.00
CA VAL A 407 15.59 -11.34 -42.05
C VAL A 407 14.14 -10.95 -42.39
N TRP A 408 13.72 -11.22 -43.63
CA TRP A 408 12.38 -10.88 -44.14
C TRP A 408 11.35 -11.99 -43.93
N ARG A 409 10.99 -12.32 -42.68
CA ARG A 409 9.72 -13.02 -42.37
C ARG A 409 9.38 -12.95 -40.89
N VAL A 410 8.26 -12.31 -40.57
CA VAL A 410 7.61 -12.39 -39.24
C VAL A 410 6.29 -13.14 -39.41
N SER A 411 6.24 -14.41 -38.99
CA SER A 411 4.96 -15.06 -38.71
C SER A 411 4.43 -14.51 -37.39
N LYS A 412 3.13 -14.16 -37.31
CA LYS A 412 2.48 -13.76 -36.06
C LYS A 412 2.64 -14.90 -35.04
N GLU A 413 3.54 -14.75 -34.08
CA GLU A 413 3.60 -15.63 -32.92
C GLU A 413 2.36 -15.37 -32.06
N LYS A 414 1.62 -16.44 -31.73
CA LYS A 414 0.74 -16.41 -30.56
C LYS A 414 1.65 -16.30 -29.33
N CYS A 415 1.42 -15.30 -28.48
CA CYS A 415 2.13 -15.14 -27.21
C CYS A 415 2.08 -16.44 -26.39
N PRO A 416 3.20 -17.15 -26.18
CA PRO A 416 3.23 -18.22 -25.21
C PRO A 416 3.60 -17.60 -23.86
N PHE A 417 2.68 -17.63 -22.90
CA PHE A 417 3.01 -17.43 -21.50
C PHE A 417 3.66 -18.70 -20.96
N THR A 418 4.94 -18.90 -21.22
CA THR A 418 5.84 -19.70 -20.34
C THR A 418 7.25 -19.14 -20.51
N GLY A 419 7.93 -18.89 -19.39
CA GLY A 419 9.33 -18.47 -19.43
C GLY A 419 10.20 -19.60 -19.95
N LEU A 420 10.96 -19.34 -21.01
CA LEU A 420 12.17 -20.06 -21.34
C LEU A 420 13.11 -19.11 -22.11
N LEU A 421 14.37 -19.01 -21.65
CA LEU A 421 15.46 -18.56 -22.49
C LEU A 421 15.49 -19.45 -23.74
N ALA A 422 15.30 -18.88 -24.93
CA ALA A 422 15.60 -19.54 -26.19
C ALA A 422 16.77 -18.82 -26.86
N PHE A 423 17.96 -19.42 -26.74
CA PHE A 423 19.08 -19.14 -27.64
C PHE A 423 18.65 -19.52 -29.07
N MET A 424 18.85 -18.62 -30.03
CA MET A 424 18.63 -18.90 -31.44
C MET A 424 19.62 -19.98 -31.93
N LYS A 425 19.10 -21.15 -32.30
CA LYS A 425 19.68 -21.96 -33.39
C LYS A 425 18.60 -22.15 -34.45
N ALA A 426 18.85 -21.59 -35.63
CA ALA A 426 17.95 -21.67 -36.77
C ALA A 426 17.89 -23.11 -37.30
N SER A 427 16.68 -23.65 -37.42
CA SER A 427 16.38 -24.75 -38.34
C SER A 427 14.99 -24.54 -38.94
N TRP A 428 14.90 -24.72 -40.26
CA TRP A 428 13.73 -24.42 -41.07
C TRP A 428 12.83 -25.65 -41.18
N SER A 429 11.59 -25.57 -40.67
CA SER A 429 10.51 -26.42 -41.16
C SER A 429 9.11 -25.82 -40.90
N LYS A 430 8.26 -25.91 -41.93
CA LYS A 430 6.88 -25.40 -42.01
C LYS A 430 5.97 -26.04 -40.95
N ILE A 431 5.19 -25.21 -40.26
CA ILE A 431 4.01 -25.65 -39.50
C ILE A 431 2.85 -24.68 -39.84
N SER A 432 1.73 -25.21 -40.36
CA SER A 432 0.47 -24.47 -40.53
C SER A 432 -0.42 -24.71 -39.32
N PHE A 433 -1.20 -23.71 -38.87
CA PHE A 433 -2.42 -23.97 -38.07
C PHE A 433 -3.49 -22.88 -38.21
N SER A 434 -4.73 -23.38 -38.11
CA SER A 434 -6.05 -22.74 -38.17
C SER A 434 -6.45 -22.07 -36.83
N CYS A 435 -7.39 -21.10 -36.90
CA CYS A 435 -8.03 -20.46 -35.76
C CYS A 435 -9.39 -21.11 -35.46
N GLN A 436 -9.71 -21.29 -34.17
CA GLN A 436 -11.09 -21.26 -33.69
C GLN A 436 -11.17 -20.30 -32.49
N GLU A 437 -12.31 -19.62 -32.43
CA GLU A 437 -12.64 -18.41 -31.65
C GLU A 437 -12.65 -18.59 -30.13
#